data_AF-A0A1R0GVY2-F1
#
_entry.id   AF-A0A1R0GVY2-F1
#
_cell.length_a   1.000
_cell.length_b   1.000
_cell.length_c   1.000
_cell.angle_alpha   90.00
_cell.angle_beta   90.00
_cell.angle_gamma   90.00
#
_symmetry.space_group_name_H-M   'P 1'
#
loop_
_entity.id
_entity.type
_entity.pdbx_description
1 polymer ?
#
loop_
_entity_poly.entity_id
_entity_poly.type
_entity_poly.pdbx_seq_one_letter_code
_entity_poly.pdbx_strand_id
1 'polypeptide(L)' 'MTFNVRGIKNSGEELEYYLNSAQPDILALQETFLNKKSYRYRLPGYTCIEAKTDIAKGGTGLL' A
#
# COMPACT_ATOMS: atom_id res chain seq x y z
N MET A 1 -8.52 3.36 8.97
CA MET A 1 -9.25 2.67 7.89
C MET A 1 -8.41 1.52 7.33
N THR A 2 -9.05 0.47 6.79
CA THR A 2 -8.36 -0.64 6.11
C THR A 2 -8.81 -0.70 4.64
N PHE A 3 -7.88 -0.92 3.70
CA PHE A 3 -8.18 -0.96 2.27
C PHE A 3 -7.30 -1.99 1.54
N ASN A 4 -7.95 -2.88 0.80
CA ASN A 4 -7.28 -3.86 -0.04
C ASN A 4 -7.05 -3.24 -1.43
N VAL A 5 -5.80 -2.89 -1.75
CA VAL A 5 -5.45 -2.16 -2.98
C VAL A 5 -5.24 -3.06 -4.19
N ARG A 6 -5.11 -4.39 -4.00
CA ARG A 6 -4.83 -5.37 -5.08
C ARG A 6 -3.70 -4.94 -6.03
N GLY A 7 -2.64 -4.36 -5.47
CA GLY A 7 -1.46 -3.86 -6.18
C GLY A 7 -1.38 -2.33 -6.20
N ILE A 8 -0.55 -1.78 -5.32
CA ILE A 8 -0.48 -0.34 -5.07
C ILE A 8 0.02 0.49 -6.27
N LYS A 9 0.68 -0.14 -7.25
CA LYS A 9 1.21 0.53 -8.44
C LYS A 9 0.10 1.08 -9.34
N ASN A 10 -1.09 0.48 -9.30
CA ASN A 10 -2.20 0.85 -10.18
C ASN A 10 -3.27 1.67 -9.44
N SER A 11 -3.15 1.84 -8.12
CA SER A 11 -4.18 2.45 -7.26
C SER A 11 -3.87 3.90 -6.86
N GLY A 12 -2.88 4.54 -7.50
CA GLY A 12 -2.36 5.85 -7.07
C GLY A 12 -3.43 6.95 -7.03
N GLU A 13 -4.17 7.15 -8.12
CA GLU A 13 -5.17 8.22 -8.22
C GLU A 13 -6.34 8.03 -7.24
N GLU A 14 -6.86 6.80 -7.12
CA GLU A 14 -7.94 6.47 -6.19
C GLU A 14 -7.50 6.69 -4.74
N LEU A 15 -6.28 6.25 -4.41
CA LEU A 15 -5.72 6.42 -3.08
C LEU A 15 -5.47 7.89 -2.76
N GLU A 16 -4.95 8.69 -3.69
CA GLU A 16 -4.77 10.12 -3.50
C GLU A 16 -6.10 10.86 -3.30
N TYR A 17 -7.12 10.55 -4.11
CA TYR A 17 -8.46 11.10 -3.94
C TYR A 17 -9.04 10.79 -2.55
N TYR A 18 -8.89 9.54 -2.11
CA TYR A 18 -9.33 9.13 -0.78
C TYR A 18 -8.56 9.84 0.34
N LEU A 19 -7.23 9.92 0.24
CA LEU A 19 -6.40 10.60 1.24
C LEU A 19 -6.74 12.08 1.38
N ASN A 20 -7.04 12.76 0.27
CA ASN A 20 -7.40 14.17 0.28
C ASN A 20 -8.81 14.43 0.87
N SER A 21 -9.74 13.51 0.66
CA SER A 21 -11.12 13.65 1.13
C SER A 21 -11.32 13.21 2.58
N ALA A 22 -10.77 12.05 2.96
CA ALA A 22 -11.01 11.45 4.27
C ALA A 22 -9.95 11.80 5.32
N GLN A 23 -8.74 12.20 4.89
CA GLN A 23 -7.62 12.57 5.77
C GLN A 23 -7.45 11.62 6.99
N PRO A 24 -7.35 10.29 6.79
CA PRO A 24 -7.34 9.34 7.90
C PRO A 24 -6.08 9.48 8.75
N ASP A 25 -6.17 9.41 10.08
CA ASP A 25 -4.96 9.37 10.93
C ASP A 25 -4.09 8.13 10.69
N ILE A 26 -4.75 6.99 10.43
CA ILE A 26 -4.10 5.68 10.19
C ILE A 26 -4.78 4.97 9.02
N LEU A 27 -3.96 4.54 8.06
CA LEU A 27 -4.37 3.75 6.91
C LEU A 27 -3.59 2.43 6.85
N ALA A 28 -4.31 1.31 6.83
CA ALA A 28 -3.74 -0.02 6.61
C ALA A 28 -4.06 -0.48 5.18
N LEU A 29 -3.01 -0.81 4.41
CA LEU A 29 -3.15 -1.29 3.02
C LEU A 29 -2.79 -2.77 2.92
N GLN A 30 -3.67 -3.57 2.32
CA GLN A 30 -3.45 -5.00 2.05
C GLN A 30 -3.26 -5.28 0.56
N GLU A 31 -2.64 -6.43 0.26
CA GLU A 31 -2.32 -6.86 -1.12
C GLU A 31 -1.59 -5.78 -1.92
N THR A 32 -0.62 -5.09 -1.29
CA THR A 32 0.16 -4.03 -1.94
C THR A 32 1.04 -4.55 -3.08
N PHE A 33 1.33 -5.86 -3.07
CA PHE A 33 2.23 -6.56 -4.00
C PHE A 33 3.65 -5.96 -4.06
N LEU A 34 4.08 -5.27 -3.00
CA LEU A 34 5.45 -4.83 -2.84
C LEU A 34 6.33 -6.00 -2.38
N ASN A 35 7.47 -6.17 -3.05
CA ASN A 35 8.49 -7.15 -2.68
C ASN A 35 9.77 -6.46 -2.20
N LYS A 36 10.75 -7.22 -1.69
CA LYS A 36 12.05 -6.65 -1.23
C LYS A 36 12.83 -5.88 -2.30
N LYS A 37 12.62 -6.19 -3.58
CA LYS A 37 13.23 -5.44 -4.72
C LYS A 37 12.47 -4.15 -5.04
N SER A 38 11.27 -3.97 -4.52
CA SER A 38 10.48 -2.76 -4.73
C SER A 38 11.07 -1.62 -3.91
N TYR A 39 11.12 -0.43 -4.50
CA TYR A 39 11.48 0.78 -3.76
C TYR A 39 10.51 1.04 -2.61
N ARG A 40 10.93 1.89 -1.67
CA ARG A 40 10.05 2.35 -0.59
C ARG A 40 8.93 3.21 -1.18
N TYR A 41 7.70 2.83 -0.91
CA TYR A 41 6.52 3.60 -1.22
C TYR A 41 6.42 4.79 -0.26
N ARG A 42 6.05 5.95 -0.80
CA ARG A 42 5.94 7.19 -0.03
C ARG A 42 4.57 7.78 -0.27
N LEU A 43 3.84 8.01 0.80
CA LEU A 43 2.63 8.81 0.81
C LEU A 43 2.96 10.16 1.47
N PRO A 44 2.84 11.29 0.74
CA PRO A 44 3.06 12.61 1.31
C PRO A 44 2.20 12.83 2.56
N GLY A 45 2.81 13.35 3.63
CA GLY A 45 2.13 13.59 4.91
C GLY A 45 2.00 12.36 5.82
N TYR A 46 2.40 11.16 5.36
CA TYR A 46 2.32 9.93 6.15
C TYR A 46 3.69 9.29 6.38
N THR A 47 3.86 8.72 7.56
CA THR A 47 4.96 7.79 7.80
C THR A 47 4.56 6.41 7.30
N CYS A 48 5.21 5.94 6.23
CA CYS A 48 4.96 4.60 5.68
C CYS A 48 5.83 3.54 6.37
N ILE A 49 5.17 2.57 6.98
CA ILE A 49 5.75 1.33 7.52
C ILE A 49 5.32 0.19 6.60
N GLU A 50 6.27 -0.60 6.11
CA GLU A 50 6.04 -1.61 5.07
C GLU A 50 6.38 -3.02 5.57
N ALA A 51 5.52 -3.99 5.27
CA ALA A 51 5.83 -5.41 5.35
C ALA A 51 5.88 -5.99 3.94
N LYS A 52 7.09 -6.13 3.39
CA LYS A 52 7.34 -6.61 2.02
C LYS A 52 7.47 -8.14 2.00
N THR A 53 6.91 -8.75 0.96
CA THR A 53 6.99 -10.20 0.75
C THR A 53 8.29 -10.59 0.03
N ASP A 54 8.86 -11.74 0.39
CA ASP A 54 10.01 -12.38 -0.27
C ASP A 54 9.61 -13.15 -1.54
N ILE A 55 8.32 -13.40 -1.74
CA ILE A 55 7.82 -14.22 -2.84
C ILE A 55 7.79 -13.37 -4.12
N ALA A 56 8.59 -13.77 -5.10
CA ALA A 56 8.84 -13.01 -6.33
C ALA A 56 7.64 -12.88 -7.28
N LYS A 57 6.48 -13.50 -6.99
CA LYS A 57 5.25 -13.39 -7.78
C LYS A 57 4.01 -13.55 -6.92
N GLY A 58 3.12 -12.56 -6.89
CA GLY A 58 1.69 -12.72 -6.60
C GLY A 58 1.28 -13.30 -5.24
N GLY A 59 2.18 -13.43 -4.27
CA GLY A 59 1.82 -13.87 -2.92
C GLY A 59 0.98 -12.79 -2.23
N THR A 60 -0.24 -13.14 -1.85
CA THR A 60 -1.22 -12.25 -1.19
C THR A 60 -0.81 -11.81 0.22
N GLY A 61 0.35 -12.25 0.72
CA GLY A 61 0.84 -11.89 2.05
C GLY A 61 0.01 -12.49 3.20
N LEU A 62 -0.98 -13.32 2.88
CA LEU A 62 -1.70 -14.16 3.83
C LEU A 62 -1.10 -15.57 3.71
N LEU A 63 -0.56 -16.05 4.83
CA LEU A 63 -0.21 -17.46 5.01
C LEU A 63 -1.47 -18.32 4.93
#